data_AF-A0A846CPP2-F1
#
_entry.id   AF-A0A846CPP2-F1
#
_cell.length_a   1.000
_cell.length_b   1.000
_cell.length_c   1.000
_cell.angle_alpha   90.00
_cell.angle_beta   90.00
_cell.angle_gamma   90.00
#
_symmetry.space_group_name_H-M   'P 1'
#
loop_
_entity.id
_entity.type
_entity.pdbx_description
1 polymer ?
#
loop_
_entity_poly.entity_id
_entity_poly.type
_entity_poly.pdbx_seq_one_letter_code
_entity_poly.pdbx_strand_id
1 'polypeptide(L)'
;MYKKQKYRQKSVVEKWYPIANLLSAGKIKKIYSQRMGIEAMFKDYKTGAYNLESAKANETRLNNLILLIAISYTISSFQGQKIKNKGVQKYRSRTHEKSRKKRRKSSFSVGLSRIYSAINDDFIWELVANLMILNPHKL
;
A
#
# COMPACT_ATOMS: atom_id res chain seq x y z
N MET A 1 -4.36 5.85 13.70
CA MET A 1 -5.63 5.76 14.46
C MET A 1 -5.79 7.11 15.12
N TYR A 2 -6.65 7.99 14.59
CA TYR A 2 -6.84 9.33 15.14
C TYR A 2 -7.46 9.21 16.54
N LYS A 3 -6.73 9.63 17.59
CA LYS A 3 -7.27 9.74 18.94
C LYS A 3 -8.22 10.94 18.95
N LYS A 4 -9.50 10.72 19.22
CA LYS A 4 -10.44 11.81 19.51
C LYS A 4 -9.94 12.51 20.77
N GLN A 5 -9.61 13.80 20.68
CA GLN A 5 -9.27 14.60 21.85
C GLN A 5 -10.49 14.68 22.76
N LYS A 6 -10.35 14.17 23.99
CA LYS A 6 -11.35 14.33 25.04
C LYS A 6 -10.98 15.58 25.83
N TYR A 7 -11.78 16.63 25.74
CA TYR A 7 -11.67 17.78 26.64
C TYR A 7 -12.65 17.57 27.79
N ARG A 8 -12.16 17.51 29.04
CA ARG A 8 -12.97 17.35 30.26
C ARG A 8 -14.05 16.25 30.16
N GLN A 9 -13.68 15.06 29.71
CA GLN A 9 -14.57 13.89 29.57
C GLN A 9 -15.77 14.03 28.62
N LYS A 10 -16.01 15.21 28.02
CA LYS A 10 -17.01 15.40 26.97
C LYS A 10 -16.36 15.12 25.60
N SER A 11 -16.96 14.24 24.82
CA SER A 11 -16.58 14.09 23.42
C SER A 11 -17.01 15.35 22.69
N VAL A 12 -16.05 16.17 22.27
CA VAL A 12 -16.34 17.29 21.37
C VAL A 12 -16.89 16.69 20.09
N VAL A 13 -18.11 17.10 19.72
CA VAL A 13 -18.68 16.75 18.42
C VAL A 13 -17.86 17.53 17.38
N GLU A 14 -16.91 16.86 16.73
CA GLU A 14 -16.18 17.44 15.61
C GLU A 14 -17.20 17.82 14.52
N LYS A 15 -17.43 19.12 14.36
CA LYS A 15 -18.22 19.68 13.26
C LYS A 15 -17.28 19.98 12.10
N TRP A 16 -17.58 19.40 10.94
CA TRP A 16 -16.82 19.58 9.70
C TRP A 16 -17.64 20.44 8.76
N TYR A 17 -17.02 21.51 8.23
CA TYR A 17 -17.64 22.45 7.28
C TYR A 17 -16.89 22.39 5.93
N PRO A 18 -17.10 21.34 5.11
CA PRO A 18 -16.44 21.23 3.81
C PRO A 18 -17.01 22.26 2.83
N ILE A 19 -16.14 23.06 2.23
CA ILE A 19 -16.48 23.96 1.13
C ILE A 19 -16.29 23.18 -0.18
N ALA A 20 -17.33 23.08 -1.00
CA ALA A 20 -17.29 22.33 -2.24
C ALA A 20 -18.23 22.91 -3.30
N ASN A 21 -17.84 22.81 -4.57
CA ASN A 21 -18.67 23.15 -5.72
C ASN A 21 -19.68 22.04 -6.10
N LEU A 22 -20.01 21.15 -5.15
CA LEU A 22 -20.90 20.02 -5.39
C LEU A 22 -22.29 20.34 -4.83
N LEU A 23 -23.33 20.10 -5.63
CA LEU A 23 -24.71 20.47 -5.26
C LEU A 23 -25.33 19.56 -4.18
N SER A 24 -24.76 18.37 -3.94
CA SER A 24 -25.32 17.37 -3.01
C SER A 24 -24.49 17.23 -1.75
N ALA A 25 -25.07 17.59 -0.61
CA ALA A 25 -24.46 17.39 0.71
C ALA A 25 -24.07 15.92 0.98
N GLY A 26 -24.89 14.97 0.54
CA GLY A 26 -24.60 13.54 0.65
C GLY A 26 -23.35 13.14 -0.15
N LYS A 27 -23.20 13.67 -1.36
CA LYS A 27 -22.01 13.43 -2.21
C LYS A 27 -20.76 14.06 -1.61
N ILE A 28 -20.87 15.29 -1.10
CA ILE A 28 -19.77 15.98 -0.39
C ILE A 28 -19.31 15.13 0.81
N LYS A 29 -20.23 14.69 1.66
CA LYS A 29 -19.92 13.87 2.83
C LYS A 29 -19.24 12.56 2.44
N LYS A 30 -19.72 11.89 1.38
CA LYS A 30 -19.13 10.65 0.86
C LYS A 30 -17.70 10.88 0.37
N ILE A 31 -17.47 11.88 -0.46
CA ILE A 31 -16.12 12.20 -0.98
C ILE A 31 -15.18 12.61 0.15
N TYR A 32 -15.62 13.50 1.03
CA TYR A 32 -14.82 13.97 2.16
C TYR A 32 -14.43 12.83 3.10
N SER A 33 -15.30 11.84 3.30
CA SER A 33 -14.98 10.65 4.11
C SER A 33 -13.83 9.81 3.56
N GLN A 34 -13.55 9.91 2.25
CA GLN A 34 -12.48 9.17 1.57
C GLN A 34 -11.12 9.86 1.66
N ARG A 35 -11.03 11.10 2.19
CA ARG A 35 -9.78 11.88 2.25
C ARG A 35 -8.62 11.15 2.93
N MET A 36 -8.94 10.29 3.91
CA MET A 36 -7.95 9.50 4.65
C MET A 36 -7.30 8.40 3.80
N GLY A 37 -7.79 8.16 2.58
CA GLY A 37 -7.22 7.19 1.65
C GLY A 37 -5.77 7.50 1.28
N ILE A 38 -5.41 8.79 1.19
CA ILE A 38 -4.03 9.22 0.85
C ILE A 38 -3.03 8.94 1.98
N GLU A 39 -3.47 8.84 3.23
CA GLU A 39 -2.58 8.56 4.37
C GLU A 39 -1.87 7.21 4.24
N ALA A 40 -2.52 6.23 3.63
CA ALA A 40 -1.90 4.93 3.37
C ALA A 40 -0.71 5.08 2.40
N MET A 41 -0.86 5.90 1.36
CA MET A 41 0.21 6.21 0.40
C MET A 41 1.36 6.93 1.10
N PHE A 42 1.07 7.98 1.89
CA PHE A 42 2.12 8.71 2.62
C PHE A 42 2.88 7.81 3.60
N LYS A 43 2.18 6.90 4.27
CA LYS A 43 2.83 5.92 5.13
C LYS A 43 3.76 5.00 4.33
N ASP A 44 3.31 4.47 3.20
CA ASP A 44 4.10 3.57 2.35
C ASP A 44 5.34 4.29 1.77
N TYR A 45 5.25 5.58 1.46
CA TYR A 45 6.38 6.39 0.96
C TYR A 45 7.45 6.65 2.02
N LYS A 46 7.01 6.93 3.24
CA LYS A 46 7.88 7.19 4.40
C LYS A 46 8.32 5.86 5.01
N THR A 47 8.12 5.66 6.31
CA THR A 47 8.60 4.50 7.08
C THR A 47 7.95 3.15 6.74
N GLY A 48 6.89 3.12 5.93
CA GLY A 48 6.11 1.91 5.67
C GLY A 48 6.75 0.94 4.66
N ALA A 49 7.23 1.45 3.52
CA ALA A 49 7.80 0.62 2.45
C ALA A 49 9.12 1.18 1.92
N TYR A 50 9.10 2.36 1.29
CA TYR A 50 10.29 2.90 0.62
C TYR A 50 11.29 3.59 1.56
N ASN A 51 10.90 3.82 2.82
CA ASN A 51 11.75 4.35 3.88
C ASN A 51 12.44 5.68 3.52
N LEU A 52 11.76 6.56 2.77
CA LEU A 52 12.31 7.82 2.27
C LEU A 52 12.92 8.70 3.37
N GLU A 53 12.32 8.70 4.58
CA GLU A 53 12.79 9.51 5.71
C GLU A 53 14.18 9.09 6.20
N SER A 54 14.57 7.83 5.98
CA SER A 54 15.90 7.32 6.34
C SER A 54 16.94 7.45 5.22
N ALA A 55 16.52 7.74 3.98
CA ALA A 55 17.38 7.67 2.81
C ALA A 55 18.47 8.76 2.76
N LYS A 56 18.35 9.79 3.63
CA LYS A 56 19.28 10.94 3.77
C LYS A 56 19.74 11.48 2.40
N ALA A 57 18.79 11.65 1.48
CA ALA A 57 19.08 12.09 0.11
C ALA A 57 19.22 13.61 0.05
N ASN A 58 20.11 14.09 -0.84
CA ASN A 58 20.14 15.51 -1.23
C ASN A 58 18.92 15.85 -2.11
N GLU A 59 18.66 17.13 -2.37
CA GLU A 59 17.45 17.59 -3.06
C GLU A 59 17.26 16.94 -4.44
N THR A 60 18.29 16.92 -5.27
CA THR A 60 18.24 16.32 -6.62
C THR A 60 17.93 14.82 -6.55
N ARG A 61 18.61 14.09 -5.67
CA ARG A 61 18.39 12.65 -5.48
C ARG A 61 16.99 12.39 -4.90
N LEU A 62 16.51 13.24 -4.00
CA LEU A 62 15.17 13.11 -3.42
C LEU A 62 14.09 13.28 -4.49
N ASN A 63 14.20 14.30 -5.35
CA ASN A 63 13.24 14.51 -6.46
C ASN A 63 13.18 13.29 -7.39
N ASN A 64 14.35 12.76 -7.78
CA ASN A 64 14.43 11.58 -8.62
C ASN A 64 13.84 10.34 -7.94
N LEU A 65 14.11 10.14 -6.64
CA LEU A 65 13.55 9.04 -5.86
C LEU A 65 12.03 9.14 -5.74
N ILE A 66 11.48 10.33 -5.48
CA ILE A 66 10.03 10.53 -5.38
C ILE A 66 9.35 10.18 -6.71
N LEU A 67 9.93 10.59 -7.83
CA LEU A 67 9.40 10.26 -9.16
C LEU A 67 9.42 8.74 -9.41
N LEU A 68 10.55 8.10 -9.12
CA LEU A 68 10.70 6.65 -9.25
C LEU A 68 9.68 5.89 -8.38
N ILE A 69 9.53 6.32 -7.13
CA ILE A 69 8.56 5.75 -6.18
C ILE A 69 7.14 5.96 -6.68
N ALA A 70 6.80 7.12 -7.25
CA ALA A 70 5.47 7.38 -7.79
C ALA A 70 5.12 6.43 -8.94
N ILE A 71 6.07 6.17 -9.85
CA ILE A 71 5.90 5.21 -10.94
C ILE A 71 5.75 3.79 -10.38
N SER A 72 6.68 3.37 -9.53
CA SER A 72 6.69 2.03 -8.90
C SER A 72 5.42 1.76 -8.08
N TYR A 73 4.95 2.76 -7.33
CA TYR A 73 3.76 2.69 -6.51
C TYR A 73 2.49 2.58 -7.37
N THR A 74 2.43 3.33 -8.47
CA THR A 74 1.32 3.25 -9.45
C THR A 74 1.22 1.85 -10.04
N ILE A 75 2.32 1.31 -10.55
CA ILE A 75 2.38 -0.04 -11.12
C ILE A 75 1.94 -1.09 -10.09
N SER A 76 2.53 -1.04 -8.90
CA SER A 76 2.20 -1.97 -7.80
C SER A 76 0.72 -1.84 -7.38
N SER A 77 0.19 -0.62 -7.31
CA SER A 77 -1.21 -0.38 -6.98
C SER A 77 -2.17 -0.98 -7.99
N PHE A 78 -1.90 -0.83 -9.29
CA PHE A 78 -2.71 -1.46 -10.34
C PHE A 78 -2.68 -2.98 -10.25
N GLN A 79 -1.51 -3.58 -10.00
CA GLN A 79 -1.42 -5.04 -9.84
C GLN A 79 -2.20 -5.53 -8.61
N GLY A 80 -2.11 -4.79 -7.50
CA GLY A 80 -2.89 -5.08 -6.32
C GLY A 80 -4.39 -4.94 -6.51
N GLN A 81 -4.83 -3.94 -7.30
CA GLN A 81 -6.24 -3.79 -7.68
C GLN A 81 -6.71 -4.97 -8.55
N LYS A 82 -5.92 -5.39 -9.55
CA LYS A 82 -6.23 -6.59 -10.36
C LYS A 82 -6.44 -7.83 -9.49
N ILE A 83 -5.56 -8.06 -8.51
CA ILE A 83 -5.69 -9.18 -7.55
C ILE A 83 -6.98 -9.06 -6.72
N LYS A 84 -7.28 -7.86 -6.23
CA LYS A 84 -8.48 -7.60 -5.42
C LYS A 84 -9.76 -7.82 -6.22
N ASN A 85 -9.80 -7.34 -7.46
CA ASN A 85 -10.94 -7.48 -8.36
C ASN A 85 -11.19 -8.95 -8.73
N LYS A 86 -10.12 -9.74 -8.88
CA LYS A 86 -10.21 -11.20 -9.09
C LYS A 86 -10.64 -11.99 -7.84
N GLY A 87 -10.70 -11.37 -6.66
CA GLY A 87 -11.06 -12.06 -5.41
C GLY A 87 -9.99 -13.04 -4.87
N VAL A 88 -8.81 -13.11 -5.48
CA VAL A 88 -7.75 -14.08 -5.13
C VAL A 88 -6.79 -13.58 -4.05
N GLN A 89 -7.06 -12.40 -3.44
CA GLN A 89 -6.19 -11.83 -2.41
C GLN A 89 -5.94 -12.78 -1.23
N LYS A 90 -6.93 -13.60 -0.86
CA LYS A 90 -6.86 -14.55 0.27
C LYS A 90 -5.74 -15.58 0.15
N TYR A 91 -5.34 -15.93 -1.07
CA TYR A 91 -4.27 -16.89 -1.35
C TYR A 91 -2.88 -16.27 -1.29
N ARG A 92 -2.76 -14.94 -1.32
CA ARG A 92 -1.47 -14.24 -1.27
C ARG A 92 -1.21 -13.49 0.02
N SER A 93 -2.27 -13.03 0.70
CA SER A 93 -2.12 -12.20 1.89
C SER A 93 -3.30 -12.37 2.83
N ARG A 94 -3.03 -12.41 4.14
CA ARG A 94 -4.08 -12.43 5.16
C ARG A 94 -4.94 -11.17 5.04
N THR A 95 -6.21 -11.36 4.71
CA THR A 95 -7.18 -10.29 4.45
C THR A 95 -7.74 -9.66 5.72
N HIS A 96 -7.83 -10.43 6.82
CA HIS A 96 -8.38 -9.98 8.11
C HIS A 96 -7.69 -10.65 9.31
N GLU A 97 -7.71 -9.99 10.47
CA GLU A 97 -7.38 -10.56 11.79
C GLU A 97 -8.54 -10.30 12.75
N LYS A 98 -8.74 -11.19 13.74
CA LYS A 98 -9.85 -11.11 14.70
C LYS A 98 -9.95 -9.75 15.43
N SER A 99 -8.83 -9.05 15.64
CA SER A 99 -8.78 -7.78 16.39
C SER A 99 -8.83 -6.51 15.54
N ARG A 100 -8.79 -6.61 14.21
CA ARG A 100 -8.62 -5.44 13.32
C ARG A 100 -9.90 -5.07 12.59
N LYS A 101 -10.39 -3.83 12.77
CA LYS A 101 -11.54 -3.28 12.02
C LYS A 101 -11.20 -2.76 10.62
N LYS A 102 -9.91 -2.57 10.30
CA LYS A 102 -9.44 -2.02 9.01
C LYS A 102 -8.58 -3.04 8.27
N ARG A 103 -8.63 -3.03 6.93
CA ARG A 103 -7.77 -3.85 6.05
C ARG A 103 -6.29 -3.64 6.38
N ARG A 104 -5.54 -4.73 6.51
CA ARG A 104 -4.12 -4.72 6.90
C ARG A 104 -3.19 -4.16 5.81
N LYS A 105 -3.52 -4.41 4.54
CA LYS A 105 -2.62 -4.19 3.40
C LYS A 105 -3.28 -3.30 2.34
N SER A 106 -2.57 -2.23 1.95
CA SER A 106 -2.93 -1.35 0.83
C SER A 106 -2.96 -2.13 -0.48
N SER A 107 -3.61 -1.61 -1.53
CA SER A 107 -3.53 -2.26 -2.86
C SER A 107 -2.08 -2.32 -3.33
N PHE A 108 -1.33 -1.24 -3.12
CA PHE A 108 0.12 -1.20 -3.28
C PHE A 108 0.81 -2.40 -2.61
N SER A 109 0.63 -2.61 -1.31
CA SER A 109 1.36 -3.67 -0.59
C SER A 109 1.03 -5.09 -1.10
N VAL A 110 -0.20 -5.33 -1.56
CA VAL A 110 -0.58 -6.60 -2.20
C VAL A 110 0.10 -6.76 -3.56
N GLY A 111 0.15 -5.71 -4.37
CA GLY A 111 0.79 -5.75 -5.67
C GLY A 111 2.32 -5.81 -5.60
N LEU A 112 2.93 -5.12 -4.64
CA LEU A 112 4.37 -5.20 -4.38
C LEU A 112 4.78 -6.62 -4.01
N SER A 113 4.02 -7.28 -3.12
CA SER A 113 4.25 -8.69 -2.79
C SER A 113 4.15 -9.59 -4.02
N ARG A 114 3.24 -9.31 -4.96
CA ARG A 114 3.16 -10.07 -6.22
C ARG A 114 4.40 -9.90 -7.08
N ILE A 115 4.86 -8.66 -7.25
CA ILE A 115 6.04 -8.35 -8.06
C ILE A 115 7.28 -9.00 -7.45
N TYR A 116 7.45 -8.89 -6.13
CA TYR A 116 8.57 -9.51 -5.42
C TYR A 116 8.56 -11.04 -5.57
N SER A 117 7.41 -11.69 -5.38
CA SER A 117 7.31 -13.15 -5.60
C SER A 117 7.65 -13.53 -7.03
N ALA A 118 7.19 -12.79 -8.04
CA ALA A 118 7.50 -13.12 -9.44
C ALA A 118 9.00 -13.04 -9.73
N ILE A 119 9.67 -11.98 -9.29
CA ILE A 119 11.13 -11.82 -9.45
C ILE A 119 11.87 -12.96 -8.73
N ASN A 120 11.44 -13.31 -7.52
CA ASN A 120 12.07 -14.36 -6.76
C ASN A 120 11.82 -15.75 -7.37
N ASP A 121 10.63 -16.00 -7.91
CA ASP A 121 10.30 -17.26 -8.59
C ASP A 121 11.20 -17.44 -9.82
N ASP A 122 11.38 -16.40 -10.65
CA ASP A 122 12.26 -16.44 -11.82
C ASP A 122 13.72 -16.75 -11.42
N PHE A 123 14.23 -16.08 -10.38
CA PHE A 123 15.58 -16.32 -9.85
C PHE A 123 15.75 -17.75 -9.28
N ILE A 124 14.77 -18.24 -8.51
CA ILE A 124 14.82 -19.59 -7.95
C ILE A 124 14.77 -20.65 -9.05
N TRP A 125 13.97 -20.43 -10.10
CA TRP A 125 13.92 -21.32 -11.26
C TRP A 125 15.26 -21.40 -11.99
N GLU A 126 15.93 -20.27 -12.19
CA GLU A 126 17.28 -20.24 -12.78
C GLU A 126 18.27 -21.03 -11.92
N LEU A 127 18.22 -20.86 -10.59
CA LEU A 127 19.08 -21.60 -9.67
C LEU A 127 18.79 -23.10 -9.67
N VAL A 128 17.51 -23.50 -9.69
CA VAL A 128 17.11 -24.90 -9.80
C VAL A 128 17.59 -25.50 -11.12
N ALA A 129 17.43 -24.79 -12.24
CA ALA A 129 17.91 -25.24 -13.55
C ALA A 129 19.44 -25.47 -13.54
N ASN A 130 20.19 -24.54 -12.94
CA ASN A 130 21.65 -24.69 -12.80
C ASN A 130 22.04 -25.88 -11.93
N LEU A 131 21.31 -26.13 -10.82
CA LEU A 131 21.54 -27.31 -9.98
C LEU A 131 21.20 -28.62 -10.69
N MET A 132 20.14 -28.64 -11.50
CA MET A 132 19.76 -29.79 -12.32
C MET A 132 20.84 -30.11 -13.36
N ILE A 133 21.48 -29.11 -13.95
CA ILE A 133 22.61 -29.28 -14.87
C ILE A 133 23.85 -29.84 -14.14
N LEU A 134 24.10 -29.40 -12.91
CA LEU A 134 25.27 -29.83 -12.12
C LEU A 134 25.15 -31.25 -11.54
N ASN A 135 23.93 -31.73 -11.28
CA ASN A 135 23.67 -33.09 -10.81
C ASN A 135 22.58 -33.79 -11.65
N PRO A 136 22.86 -34.07 -12.94
CA PRO A 136 21.86 -34.64 -13.85
C PRO A 136 21.44 -36.06 -13.44
N HIS A 137 22.27 -36.77 -12.65
CA HIS A 137 22.02 -38.13 -12.19
C HIS A 137 21.11 -38.25 -10.96
N LYS A 138 20.69 -37.13 -10.35
CA LYS A 138 19.81 -37.11 -9.17
C LYS A 138 18.35 -36.71 -9.50
N LEU A 139 18.02 -36.64 -10.78
CA LEU A 139 16.67 -36.41 -11.30
C LEU A 139 15.99 -37.72 -11.65
#